data_AF-A0A1Y2HNI9-F1
#
_entry.id   AF-A0A1Y2HNI9-F1
#
_cell.length_a   1.000
_cell.length_b   1.000
_cell.length_c   1.000
_cell.angle_alpha   90.00
_cell.angle_beta   90.00
_cell.angle_gamma   90.00
#
_symmetry.space_group_name_H-M   'P 1'
#
loop_
_entity.id
_entity.type
_entity.pdbx_description
1 polymer ?
#
loop_
_entity_poly.entity_id
_entity_poly.type
_entity_poly.pdbx_seq_one_letter_code
_entity_poly.pdbx_strand_id
1 'polypeptide(L)'
;MSTRPSATATTTSTRQRQPSGTLDSLHIDSANMDIRPGDHVEYKHRTSVTTPSTGTIVSIITDKIHVGKRHFNATPTEPKILIQNDKTSKKTAYTPDHIIGLATAGDDDDSSN
;
A
#
# COMPACT_ATOMS: atom_id res chain seq x y z
N MET A 1 -11.08 66.58 -12.98
CA MET A 1 -12.02 66.05 -13.99
C MET A 1 -11.52 64.70 -14.45
N SER A 2 -12.39 63.67 -14.42
CA SER A 2 -12.41 62.47 -15.30
C SER A 2 -11.25 61.47 -15.19
N THR A 3 -11.39 60.13 -15.12
CA THR A 3 -12.49 59.15 -14.92
C THR A 3 -11.83 57.80 -14.63
N ARG A 4 -12.56 56.88 -13.97
CA ARG A 4 -12.18 55.49 -13.56
C ARG A 4 -12.07 54.51 -14.78
N PRO A 5 -12.19 53.17 -14.62
CA PRO A 5 -11.16 52.12 -14.44
C PRO A 5 -11.23 51.03 -15.56
N SER A 6 -10.52 49.87 -15.42
CA SER A 6 -10.66 48.57 -16.16
C SER A 6 -9.33 48.10 -16.79
N ALA A 7 -8.98 46.81 -16.93
CA ALA A 7 -9.53 45.55 -16.45
C ALA A 7 -8.45 44.46 -16.66
N THR A 8 -8.63 43.37 -15.90
CA THR A 8 -8.06 42.01 -15.98
C THR A 8 -7.82 41.42 -17.38
N ALA A 9 -6.74 40.63 -17.52
CA ALA A 9 -6.83 39.25 -18.03
C ALA A 9 -5.54 38.46 -17.79
N THR A 10 -5.67 37.46 -16.93
CA THR A 10 -4.80 36.31 -16.73
C THR A 10 -4.62 35.51 -18.02
N THR A 11 -3.41 35.05 -18.33
CA THR A 11 -3.24 33.86 -19.19
C THR A 11 -2.06 33.02 -18.72
N THR A 12 -2.30 32.28 -17.64
CA THR A 12 -1.55 31.09 -17.27
C THR A 12 -1.67 30.08 -18.40
N SER A 13 -0.61 29.90 -19.19
CA SER A 13 -0.52 28.84 -20.17
C SER A 13 0.86 28.22 -20.11
N THR A 14 1.02 27.25 -19.23
CA THR A 14 1.98 26.17 -19.46
C THR A 14 1.29 24.87 -19.08
N ARG A 15 0.65 24.35 -20.11
CA ARG A 15 0.26 22.96 -20.31
C ARG A 15 1.45 22.06 -19.97
N GLN A 16 1.55 21.64 -18.71
CA GLN A 16 2.36 20.48 -18.36
C GLN A 16 1.43 19.32 -18.04
N ARG A 17 1.53 18.36 -18.95
CA ARG A 17 0.73 17.15 -19.07
C ARG A 17 0.81 16.38 -17.75
N GLN A 18 -0.33 15.92 -17.28
CA GLN A 18 -0.44 14.87 -16.29
C GLN A 18 0.43 13.68 -16.76
N PRO A 19 1.22 13.09 -15.87
CA PRO A 19 1.09 11.68 -15.59
C PRO A 19 0.13 11.57 -14.41
N SER A 20 -1.08 11.08 -14.69
CA SER A 20 -1.93 10.48 -13.68
C SER A 20 -1.16 9.28 -13.13
N GLY A 21 -0.30 9.54 -12.15
CA GLY A 21 0.32 8.49 -11.34
C GLY A 21 -0.78 7.88 -10.50
N THR A 22 -1.34 6.78 -10.99
CA THR A 22 -2.16 5.85 -10.24
C THR A 22 -1.57 5.67 -8.85
N LEU A 23 -2.39 5.93 -7.83
CA LEU A 23 -2.01 5.88 -6.43
C LEU A 23 -1.39 4.52 -6.10
N ASP A 24 -0.09 4.55 -5.80
CA ASP A 24 0.65 3.69 -4.85
C ASP A 24 0.34 2.18 -4.85
N SER A 25 0.03 1.59 -6.01
CA SER A 25 -0.11 0.14 -6.13
C SER A 25 1.26 -0.44 -6.49
N LEU A 26 1.98 -0.88 -5.46
CA LEU A 26 3.24 -1.59 -5.65
C LEU A 26 2.94 -2.98 -6.22
N HIS A 27 3.25 -3.16 -7.49
CA HIS A 27 3.25 -4.46 -8.13
C HIS A 27 4.42 -5.27 -7.56
N ILE A 28 4.10 -6.30 -6.77
CA ILE A 28 5.08 -7.20 -6.18
C ILE A 28 5.10 -8.49 -7.01
N ASP A 29 6.21 -8.72 -7.71
CA ASP A 29 6.40 -9.85 -8.63
C ASP A 29 6.23 -11.24 -7.99
N SER A 30 6.33 -11.35 -6.66
CA SER A 30 6.21 -12.64 -5.95
C SER A 30 4.80 -13.24 -5.94
N ALA A 31 3.76 -12.45 -6.23
CA ALA A 31 2.38 -12.97 -6.20
C ALA A 31 1.45 -12.38 -7.28
N ASN A 32 1.90 -11.42 -8.09
CA ASN A 32 1.04 -10.69 -9.05
C ASN A 32 -0.29 -10.24 -8.40
N MET A 33 -0.23 -9.95 -7.10
CA MET A 33 -1.34 -9.56 -6.25
C MET A 33 -1.16 -8.10 -5.89
N ASP A 34 -2.13 -7.28 -6.29
CA ASP A 34 -2.27 -5.90 -5.84
C ASP A 34 -2.62 -5.91 -4.34
N ILE A 35 -1.61 -5.78 -3.49
CA ILE A 35 -1.78 -5.64 -2.04
C ILE A 35 -1.64 -4.18 -1.62
N ARG A 36 -2.51 -3.73 -0.72
CA ARG A 36 -2.55 -2.33 -0.24
C ARG A 36 -2.57 -2.26 1.27
N PRO A 37 -2.06 -1.17 1.87
CA PRO A 37 -2.28 -0.89 3.28
C PRO A 37 -3.78 -0.89 3.59
N GLY A 38 -4.19 -1.67 4.59
CA GLY A 38 -5.59 -1.93 4.93
C GLY A 38 -6.07 -3.33 4.54
N ASP A 39 -5.41 -3.98 3.56
CA ASP A 39 -5.83 -5.30 3.11
C ASP A 39 -5.53 -6.38 4.15
N HIS A 40 -6.39 -7.38 4.18
CA HIS A 40 -6.20 -8.56 5.00
C HIS A 40 -5.47 -9.62 4.18
N VAL A 41 -4.36 -10.12 4.71
CA VAL A 41 -3.50 -11.09 4.02
C VAL A 41 -3.22 -12.29 4.88
N GLU A 42 -2.99 -13.39 4.19
CA GLU A 42 -2.48 -14.63 4.74
C GLU A 42 -0.98 -14.75 4.46
N TYR A 43 -0.19 -15.04 5.49
CA TYR A 43 1.27 -15.08 5.42
C TYR A 43 1.85 -16.22 6.26
N LYS A 44 3.02 -16.72 5.87
CA LYS A 44 3.75 -17.75 6.63
C LYS A 44 4.70 -17.10 7.63
N HIS A 45 4.61 -17.52 8.89
CA HIS A 45 5.64 -17.15 9.88
C HIS A 45 6.92 -17.91 9.57
N ARG A 46 8.06 -17.24 9.73
CA ARG A 46 9.39 -17.82 9.52
C ARG A 46 9.65 -19.06 10.40
N THR A 47 8.96 -19.17 11.54
CA THR A 47 9.05 -20.30 12.48
C THR A 47 7.98 -21.36 12.30
N SER A 48 6.91 -21.09 11.54
CA SER A 48 5.77 -22.00 11.40
C SER A 48 5.49 -22.24 9.92
N VAL A 49 6.03 -23.34 9.41
CA VAL A 49 5.92 -23.74 8.00
C VAL A 49 4.54 -24.36 7.70
N THR A 50 3.88 -24.92 8.71
CA THR A 50 2.66 -25.74 8.57
C THR A 50 1.36 -24.97 8.73
N THR A 51 1.35 -23.81 9.38
CA THR A 51 0.11 -23.06 9.62
C THR A 51 0.27 -21.61 9.20
N PRO A 52 -0.42 -21.19 8.14
CA PRO A 52 -0.43 -19.81 7.75
C PRO A 52 -1.14 -18.95 8.81
N SER A 53 -0.73 -17.70 8.92
CA SER A 53 -1.32 -16.72 9.82
C SER A 53 -1.96 -15.62 9.01
N THR A 54 -3.03 -15.05 9.55
CA THR A 54 -3.70 -13.89 8.97
C THR A 54 -3.27 -12.61 9.67
N GLY A 55 -3.36 -11.51 8.96
CA GLY A 55 -3.12 -10.19 9.51
C GLY A 55 -3.36 -9.08 8.49
N THR A 56 -3.44 -7.86 8.99
CA THR A 56 -3.74 -6.69 8.16
C THR A 56 -2.46 -5.99 7.76
N ILE A 57 -2.34 -5.61 6.49
CA ILE A 57 -1.24 -4.77 6.02
C ILE A 57 -1.41 -3.38 6.64
N VAL A 58 -0.45 -2.98 7.46
CA VAL A 58 -0.42 -1.64 8.04
C VAL A 58 0.26 -0.66 7.10
N SER A 59 1.35 -1.10 6.45
CA SER A 59 2.15 -0.25 5.57
C SER A 59 3.09 -1.10 4.71
N ILE A 60 3.40 -0.63 3.50
CA ILE A 60 4.40 -1.24 2.62
C ILE A 60 5.63 -0.34 2.64
N ILE A 61 6.77 -0.92 3.02
CA ILE A 61 8.04 -0.25 3.21
C ILE A 61 8.94 -0.62 2.04
N THR A 62 9.07 0.29 1.08
CA THR A 62 9.97 0.14 -0.09
C THR A 62 11.35 0.70 0.14
N ASP A 63 11.49 1.59 1.13
CA ASP A 63 12.71 2.33 1.40
C ASP A 63 13.22 2.07 2.81
N LYS A 64 14.47 2.46 3.06
CA LYS A 64 15.04 2.42 4.40
C LYS A 64 14.34 3.47 5.26
N ILE A 65 13.35 3.04 6.03
CA ILE A 65 12.62 3.93 6.93
C ILE A 65 12.83 3.54 8.39
N HIS A 66 12.80 4.55 9.24
CA HIS A 66 12.74 4.40 10.68
C HIS A 66 11.29 4.61 11.14
N VAL A 67 10.62 3.51 11.54
CA VAL A 67 9.27 3.60 12.13
C VAL A 67 9.39 3.46 13.64
N GLY A 68 9.33 4.59 14.34
CA GLY A 68 9.49 4.67 15.80
C GLY A 68 10.89 4.26 16.25
N LYS A 69 10.99 3.21 17.09
CA LYS A 69 12.27 2.66 17.59
C LYS A 69 12.84 1.53 16.72
N ARG A 70 12.24 1.23 15.57
CA ARG A 70 12.62 0.09 14.73
C ARG A 70 13.19 0.57 13.40
N HIS A 71 14.34 0.01 13.04
CA HIS A 71 15.00 0.25 11.77
C HIS A 71 14.60 -0.81 10.76
N PHE A 72 13.96 -0.41 9.67
CA PHE A 72 13.59 -1.30 8.58
C PHE A 72 14.53 -1.04 7.40
N ASN A 73 15.46 -1.95 7.19
CA ASN A 73 16.22 -2.01 5.94
C ASN A 73 15.34 -2.68 4.88
N ALA A 74 14.62 -1.88 4.10
CA ALA A 74 13.99 -2.31 2.85
C ALA A 74 14.70 -1.63 1.67
N THR A 75 14.61 -2.24 0.51
CA THR A 75 15.10 -1.66 -0.74
C THR A 75 13.97 -1.70 -1.78
N PRO A 76 14.02 -0.89 -2.85
CA PRO A 76 13.00 -0.93 -3.89
C PRO A 76 12.86 -2.31 -4.54
N THR A 77 13.96 -3.08 -4.56
CA THR A 77 14.03 -4.44 -5.07
C THR A 77 13.55 -5.48 -4.06
N GLU A 78 13.59 -5.16 -2.77
CA GLU A 78 13.17 -6.03 -1.66
C GLU A 78 12.27 -5.23 -0.70
N PRO A 79 11.02 -4.95 -1.11
CA PRO A 79 10.08 -4.26 -0.24
C PRO A 79 9.73 -5.13 0.97
N LYS A 80 9.36 -4.47 2.06
CA LYS A 80 8.92 -5.11 3.30
C LYS A 80 7.50 -4.70 3.63
N ILE A 81 6.65 -5.68 3.88
CA ILE A 81 5.24 -5.47 4.17
C ILE A 81 5.08 -5.56 5.69
N LEU A 82 4.69 -4.44 6.30
CA LEU A 82 4.38 -4.40 7.72
C LEU A 82 2.98 -4.94 7.95
N ILE A 83 2.88 -6.13 8.51
CA ILE A 83 1.62 -6.81 8.80
C ILE A 83 1.37 -6.76 10.30
N GLN A 84 0.15 -6.41 10.69
CA GLN A 84 -0.36 -6.56 12.05
C GLN A 84 -1.06 -7.91 12.16
N ASN A 85 -0.49 -8.81 12.95
CA ASN A 85 -1.10 -10.10 13.21
C ASN A 85 -2.42 -9.93 13.96
N ASP A 86 -3.50 -10.50 13.45
CA ASP A 86 -4.83 -10.38 14.04
C ASP A 86 -4.90 -11.00 15.45
N LYS A 87 -4.34 -12.21 15.60
CA LYS A 87 -4.36 -12.98 16.87
C LYS A 87 -3.58 -12.30 18.00
N THR A 88 -2.45 -11.67 17.69
CA THR A 88 -1.51 -11.14 18.70
C THR A 88 -1.44 -9.62 18.72
N SER A 89 -2.08 -8.94 17.76
CA SER A 89 -1.97 -7.51 17.50
C SER A 89 -0.53 -6.99 17.33
N LYS A 90 0.44 -7.88 17.09
CA LYS A 90 1.85 -7.52 16.91
C LYS A 90 2.12 -7.12 15.46
N LYS A 91 2.83 -6.02 15.29
CA LYS A 91 3.31 -5.53 13.99
C LYS A 91 4.68 -6.13 13.66
N THR A 92 4.76 -6.81 12.53
CA THR A 92 5.96 -7.49 12.04
C THR A 92 6.13 -7.23 10.55
N ALA A 93 7.35 -6.96 10.11
CA ALA A 93 7.65 -6.78 8.70
C ALA A 93 8.05 -8.12 8.08
N TYR A 94 7.37 -8.49 6.99
CA TYR A 94 7.65 -9.67 6.20
C TYR A 94 8.08 -9.27 4.79
N THR A 95 8.85 -10.12 4.12
CA THR A 95 9.06 -9.97 2.68
C THR A 95 7.81 -10.44 1.93
N PRO A 96 7.57 -9.95 0.71
CA PRO A 96 6.46 -10.40 -0.11
C PRO A 96 6.42 -11.90 -0.36
N ASP A 97 7.58 -12.55 -0.39
CA ASP A 97 7.71 -14.01 -0.51
C ASP A 97 7.00 -14.80 0.61
N HIS A 98 6.80 -14.19 1.78
CA HIS A 98 6.06 -14.81 2.87
C HIS A 98 4.54 -14.64 2.76
N ILE A 99 4.07 -13.76 1.88
CA ILE A 99 2.64 -13.54 1.65
C ILE A 99 2.13 -14.66 0.75
N ILE A 100 1.13 -15.40 1.22
CA ILE A 100 0.48 -16.46 0.45
C ILE A 100 -0.59 -15.86 -0.45
N GLY A 101 -1.39 -14.95 0.11
CA GLY A 101 -2.39 -14.21 -0.65
C GLY A 101 -3.27 -13.29 0.19
N LEU A 102 -4.26 -12.68 -0.46
CA LEU A 102 -5.31 -11.94 0.23
C LEU A 102 -6.16 -12.93 1.03
N ALA A 103 -6.34 -12.65 2.31
CA ALA A 103 -7.32 -13.32 3.15
C ALA A 103 -8.69 -12.74 2.81
N THR A 104 -9.22 -13.07 1.64
CA THR A 104 -10.60 -12.77 1.26
C THR A 104 -11.51 -13.47 2.28
N ALA A 105 -12.06 -12.68 3.22
CA ALA A 105 -13.31 -13.04 3.86
C ALA A 105 -14.31 -13.14 2.71
N GLY A 106 -14.89 -14.32 2.51
CA GLY A 106 -15.67 -14.64 1.32
C GLY A 106 -16.55 -13.49 0.89
N ASP A 107 -16.35 -13.04 -0.35
CA ASP A 107 -17.41 -12.36 -1.07
C ASP A 107 -18.58 -13.34 -1.10
N ASP A 108 -19.51 -13.12 -0.17
CA ASP A 108 -20.86 -13.65 -0.23
C ASP A 108 -21.39 -13.29 -1.63
N ASP A 109 -21.41 -14.29 -2.48
CA ASP A 109 -22.14 -14.33 -3.73
C ASP A 109 -23.62 -14.07 -3.40
N ASP A 110 -23.99 -12.80 -3.29
CA ASP A 110 -25.38 -12.34 -3.30
C ASP A 110 -25.90 -12.49 -4.73
N SER A 111 -26.06 -13.76 -5.13
CA SER A 111 -26.89 -14.19 -6.25
C SER A 111 -28.35 -13.88 -5.93
N SER A 112 -28.70 -12.60 -5.98
CA SER A 112 -30.07 -12.12 -5.87
C SER A 112 -30.41 -11.25 -7.08
N ASN A 113 -30.66 -11.85 -8.25
CA ASN A 113 -31.62 -11.29 -9.22
C ASN A 113 -32.20 -12.32 -10.20
#